data_AF-A0A959FP56-F1
#
_entry.id   AF-A0A959FP56-F1
#
_cell.length_a   1.000
_cell.length_b   1.000
_cell.length_c   1.000
_cell.angle_alpha   90.00
_cell.angle_beta   90.00
_cell.angle_gamma   90.00
#
_symmetry.space_group_name_H-M   'P 1'
#
loop_
_entity.id
_entity.type
_entity.pdbx_description
1 polymer ?
#
loop_
_entity_poly.entity_id
_entity_poly.type
_entity_poly.pdbx_seq_one_letter_code
_entity_poly.pdbx_strand_id
1 'polypeptide(L)'
;MNGRAKLEGSWYRFRDAIRWWPRRWRRLGRHFLRFCWFDGFWWLEVVYLLLDLAAVPELYETLTDWLKWNTRPLRAEERALLEPLFGDSIDYDRVRIDERALIGPPQWRICYVSFYTINAWGKMSPDLLIHETVHIWQFTQLGSVYIPRALRAQYSQEGYNYGGAPRVATWAGRGALLQDFNLEQQADLVADYWRLSRGIRPHWGPAGPADLPAYAYFVRQLTP
;
A
#
# COMPACT_ATOMS: atom_id res chain seq x y z
N MET A 1 23.86 -2.85 -3.62
CA MET A 1 23.64 -3.35 -5.00
C MET A 1 24.79 -2.93 -5.90
N ASN A 2 25.18 -3.75 -6.89
CA ASN A 2 26.16 -3.35 -7.90
C ASN A 2 25.53 -2.37 -8.92
N GLY A 3 26.36 -1.66 -9.71
CA GLY A 3 25.87 -0.65 -10.66
C GLY A 3 24.92 -1.21 -11.73
N ARG A 4 25.11 -2.47 -12.15
CA ARG A 4 24.25 -3.14 -13.15
C ARG A 4 22.83 -3.33 -12.65
N ALA A 5 22.66 -3.78 -11.41
CA ALA A 5 21.34 -3.96 -10.80
C ALA A 5 20.59 -2.63 -10.63
N LYS A 6 21.31 -1.52 -10.36
CA LYS A 6 20.69 -0.18 -10.33
C LYS A 6 20.22 0.28 -11.71
N LEU A 7 21.01 0.02 -12.76
CA LEU A 7 20.61 0.32 -14.15
C LEU A 7 19.38 -0.49 -14.59
N GLU A 8 19.35 -1.78 -14.26
CA GLU A 8 18.18 -2.64 -14.53
C GLU A 8 16.93 -2.13 -13.80
N GLY A 9 17.07 -1.73 -12.53
CA GLY A 9 15.98 -1.09 -11.76
C GLY A 9 15.50 0.23 -12.36
N SER A 10 16.41 1.10 -12.80
CA SER A 10 16.08 2.35 -13.51
C SER A 10 15.35 2.10 -14.82
N TRP A 11 15.79 1.11 -15.61
CA TRP A 11 15.12 0.73 -16.84
C TRP A 11 13.71 0.22 -16.59
N TYR A 12 13.54 -0.58 -15.54
CA TYR A 12 12.24 -1.13 -15.16
C TYR A 12 11.24 -0.02 -14.77
N ARG A 13 11.68 0.95 -13.96
CA ARG A 13 10.91 2.16 -13.61
C ARG A 13 10.55 3.00 -14.85
N PHE A 14 11.48 3.18 -15.77
CA PHE A 14 11.20 3.90 -17.03
C PHE A 14 10.10 3.20 -17.85
N ARG A 15 10.13 1.87 -17.93
CA ARG A 15 9.06 1.09 -18.59
C ARG A 15 7.71 1.27 -17.90
N ASP A 16 7.68 1.31 -16.56
CA ASP A 16 6.45 1.56 -15.81
C ASP A 16 5.86 2.94 -16.10
N ALA A 17 6.69 3.98 -16.17
CA ALA A 17 6.26 5.33 -16.50
C ALA A 17 5.50 5.38 -17.84
N ILE A 18 6.00 4.65 -18.86
CA ILE A 18 5.35 4.53 -20.16
C ILE A 18 4.10 3.65 -20.06
N ARG A 19 4.22 2.45 -19.48
CA ARG A 19 3.14 1.45 -19.42
C ARG A 19 1.92 1.98 -18.67
N TRP A 20 2.12 2.76 -17.62
CA TRP A 20 1.06 3.29 -16.77
C TRP A 20 0.45 4.59 -17.30
N TRP A 21 1.04 5.19 -18.34
CA TRP A 21 0.59 6.46 -18.91
C TRP A 21 -0.92 6.52 -19.18
N PRO A 22 -1.55 5.53 -19.86
CA PRO A 22 -2.98 5.59 -20.12
C PRO A 22 -3.82 5.47 -18.84
N ARG A 23 -3.33 4.71 -17.84
CA ARG A 23 -4.02 4.55 -16.56
C ARG A 23 -4.02 5.84 -15.76
N ARG A 24 -2.94 6.64 -15.81
CA ARG A 24 -2.83 7.94 -15.12
C ARG A 24 -3.81 8.97 -15.68
N TRP A 25 -3.91 9.07 -17.00
CA TRP A 25 -4.94 9.91 -17.63
C TRP A 25 -6.36 9.49 -17.26
N ARG A 26 -6.64 8.19 -17.23
CA ARG A 26 -7.95 7.68 -16.78
C ARG A 26 -8.23 8.03 -15.31
N ARG A 27 -7.22 7.95 -14.42
CA ARG A 27 -7.36 8.37 -13.01
C ARG A 27 -7.68 9.85 -12.90
N LEU A 28 -6.93 10.70 -13.62
CA LEU A 28 -7.19 12.14 -13.67
C LEU A 28 -8.61 12.41 -14.16
N GLY A 29 -9.01 11.83 -15.30
CA GLY A 29 -10.36 12.00 -15.85
C GLY A 29 -11.45 11.59 -14.85
N ARG A 30 -11.32 10.43 -14.19
CA ARG A 30 -12.27 9.99 -13.15
C ARG A 30 -12.33 10.94 -11.96
N HIS A 31 -11.20 11.55 -11.58
CA HIS A 31 -11.17 12.54 -10.51
C HIS A 31 -11.96 13.80 -10.86
N PHE A 32 -11.84 14.27 -12.11
CA PHE A 32 -12.61 15.41 -12.62
C PHE A 32 -14.11 15.11 -12.78
N LEU A 33 -14.53 13.85 -12.94
CA LEU A 33 -15.96 13.49 -12.90
C LEU A 33 -16.60 13.75 -11.52
N ARG A 34 -15.79 13.86 -10.46
CA ARG A 34 -16.21 14.16 -9.09
C ARG A 34 -15.78 15.58 -8.68
N PHE A 35 -15.76 16.49 -9.65
CA PHE A 35 -15.29 17.86 -9.46
C PHE A 35 -15.93 18.55 -8.25
N CYS A 36 -15.09 19.14 -7.40
CA CYS A 36 -15.52 19.94 -6.26
C CYS A 36 -14.55 21.12 -6.05
N TRP A 37 -14.94 22.31 -6.51
CA TRP A 37 -14.07 23.49 -6.48
C TRP A 37 -13.66 23.93 -5.06
N PHE A 38 -14.57 23.80 -4.09
CA PHE A 38 -14.40 24.31 -2.73
C PHE A 38 -13.71 23.32 -1.77
N ASP A 39 -13.41 22.10 -2.22
CA ASP A 39 -12.70 21.12 -1.43
C ASP A 39 -11.18 21.24 -1.66
N GLY A 40 -10.46 21.76 -0.66
CA GLY A 40 -8.99 21.86 -0.72
C GLY A 40 -8.31 20.50 -0.87
N PHE A 41 -8.91 19.43 -0.36
CA PHE A 41 -8.38 18.07 -0.51
C PHE A 41 -8.52 17.57 -1.95
N TRP A 42 -9.59 17.96 -2.64
CA TRP A 42 -9.77 17.64 -4.06
C TRP A 42 -8.62 18.22 -4.91
N TRP A 43 -8.20 19.46 -4.64
CA TRP A 43 -7.05 20.09 -5.29
C TRP A 43 -5.72 19.44 -4.92
N LEU A 44 -5.54 19.04 -3.66
CA LEU A 44 -4.37 18.27 -3.25
C LEU A 44 -4.26 16.97 -4.07
N GLU A 45 -5.36 16.25 -4.26
CA GLU A 45 -5.38 15.05 -5.10
C GLU A 45 -5.04 15.35 -6.57
N VAL A 46 -5.51 16.47 -7.13
CA VAL A 46 -5.12 16.92 -8.48
C VAL A 46 -3.60 17.08 -8.57
N VAL A 47 -2.95 17.71 -7.59
CA VAL A 47 -1.48 17.85 -7.56
C VAL A 47 -0.80 16.50 -7.65
N TYR A 48 -1.20 15.52 -6.82
CA TYR A 48 -0.63 14.17 -6.88
C TYR A 48 -0.87 13.46 -8.22
N LEU A 49 -2.03 13.64 -8.83
CA LEU A 49 -2.33 13.05 -10.15
C LEU A 49 -1.52 13.70 -11.27
N LEU A 50 -1.22 15.00 -11.17
CA LEU A 50 -0.31 15.68 -12.10
C LEU A 50 1.14 15.23 -11.91
N LEU A 51 1.58 15.01 -10.66
CA LEU A 51 2.91 14.43 -10.38
C LEU A 51 3.02 13.01 -10.95
N ASP A 52 1.97 12.20 -10.86
CA ASP A 52 1.91 10.90 -11.54
C ASP A 52 2.05 11.07 -13.07
N LEU A 53 1.34 12.03 -13.69
CA LEU A 53 1.53 12.35 -15.11
C LEU A 53 2.91 12.94 -15.44
N ALA A 54 3.72 13.34 -14.47
CA ALA A 54 5.12 13.69 -14.72
C ALA A 54 6.09 12.54 -14.43
N ALA A 55 5.57 11.33 -14.13
CA ALA A 55 6.35 10.17 -13.69
C ALA A 55 7.25 10.45 -12.47
N VAL A 56 6.81 11.37 -11.61
CA VAL A 56 7.53 11.73 -10.39
C VAL A 56 7.75 10.53 -9.46
N PRO A 57 6.81 9.57 -9.30
CA PRO A 57 7.07 8.38 -8.51
C PRO A 57 8.29 7.59 -9.00
N GLU A 58 8.37 7.33 -10.30
CA GLU A 58 9.48 6.57 -10.89
C GLU A 58 10.80 7.34 -10.82
N LEU A 59 10.77 8.65 -11.02
CA LEU A 59 11.93 9.53 -10.87
C LEU A 59 12.43 9.54 -9.42
N TYR A 60 11.52 9.68 -8.46
CA TYR A 60 11.82 9.65 -7.03
C TYR A 60 12.42 8.30 -6.62
N GLU A 61 11.79 7.18 -7.00
CA GLU A 61 12.31 5.85 -6.71
C GLU A 61 13.68 5.60 -7.35
N THR A 62 13.88 6.10 -8.57
CA THR A 62 15.19 6.03 -9.22
C THR A 62 16.21 6.82 -8.41
N LEU A 63 15.95 8.09 -8.12
CA LEU A 63 16.87 8.94 -7.36
C LEU A 63 17.20 8.32 -6.00
N THR A 64 16.19 7.89 -5.26
CA THR A 64 16.38 7.28 -3.94
C THR A 64 17.11 5.95 -4.00
N ASP A 65 16.90 5.12 -5.01
CA ASP A 65 17.66 3.88 -5.22
C ASP A 65 19.12 4.14 -5.59
N TRP A 66 19.42 5.25 -6.26
CA TRP A 66 20.80 5.66 -6.53
C TRP A 66 21.48 6.26 -5.29
N LEU A 67 20.78 7.08 -4.51
CA LEU A 67 21.29 7.71 -3.29
C LEU A 67 21.42 6.74 -2.12
N LYS A 68 20.43 5.87 -1.91
CA LYS A 68 20.46 4.85 -0.86
C LYS A 68 21.29 3.65 -1.32
N TRP A 69 22.18 3.19 -0.46
CA TRP A 69 22.97 1.97 -0.71
C TRP A 69 22.42 0.74 0.01
N ASN A 70 21.45 0.94 0.92
CA ASN A 70 20.97 -0.05 1.89
C ASN A 70 19.57 -0.58 1.58
N THR A 71 18.95 -0.15 0.47
CA THR A 71 17.73 -0.78 -0.02
C THR A 71 18.03 -2.22 -0.46
N ARG A 72 17.10 -3.13 -0.18
CA ARG A 72 17.19 -4.54 -0.58
C ARG A 72 15.89 -5.01 -1.24
N PRO A 73 15.93 -6.02 -2.12
CA PRO A 73 14.71 -6.70 -2.55
C PRO A 73 14.05 -7.47 -1.39
N LEU A 74 12.82 -7.94 -1.62
CA LEU A 74 12.16 -8.91 -0.75
C LEU A 74 13.00 -10.19 -0.65
N ARG A 75 13.06 -10.76 0.56
CA ARG A 75 13.61 -12.10 0.80
C ARG A 75 12.61 -13.16 0.36
N ALA A 76 13.09 -14.38 0.12
CA ALA A 76 12.22 -15.50 -0.27
C ALA A 76 11.08 -15.75 0.75
N GLU A 77 11.38 -15.67 2.04
CA GLU A 77 10.39 -15.80 3.12
C GLU A 77 9.33 -14.69 3.10
N GLU A 78 9.76 -13.45 2.83
CA GLU A 78 8.86 -12.29 2.73
C GLU A 78 7.97 -12.40 1.49
N ARG A 79 8.51 -12.88 0.37
CA ARG A 79 7.74 -13.13 -0.85
C ARG A 79 6.72 -14.25 -0.64
N ALA A 80 7.12 -15.37 -0.02
CA ALA A 80 6.24 -16.49 0.30
C ALA A 80 5.11 -16.11 1.29
N LEU A 81 5.33 -15.09 2.12
CA LEU A 81 4.30 -14.51 2.98
C LEU A 81 3.25 -13.73 2.19
N LEU A 82 3.67 -12.98 1.17
CA LEU A 82 2.83 -12.02 0.45
C LEU A 82 2.09 -12.62 -0.76
N GLU A 83 2.71 -13.55 -1.49
CA GLU A 83 2.13 -14.18 -2.68
C GLU A 83 0.73 -14.79 -2.45
N PRO A 84 0.45 -15.51 -1.34
CA PRO A 84 -0.88 -16.04 -1.09
C PRO A 84 -1.98 -14.98 -0.87
N LEU A 85 -1.61 -13.76 -0.46
CA LEU A 85 -2.54 -12.68 -0.16
C LEU A 85 -2.80 -11.79 -1.37
N PHE A 86 -1.74 -11.47 -2.13
CA PHE A 86 -1.80 -10.48 -3.20
C PHE A 86 -1.76 -11.10 -4.60
N GLY A 87 -1.37 -12.37 -4.75
CA GLY A 87 -1.22 -13.02 -6.05
C GLY A 87 -0.38 -12.18 -7.02
N ASP A 88 -0.83 -12.05 -8.27
CA ASP A 88 -0.13 -11.26 -9.29
C ASP A 88 -0.50 -9.76 -9.28
N SER A 89 -1.20 -9.28 -8.25
CA SER A 89 -1.64 -7.86 -8.17
C SER A 89 -0.49 -6.89 -7.86
N ILE A 90 0.62 -7.40 -7.33
CA ILE A 90 1.83 -6.64 -6.99
C ILE A 90 3.01 -7.20 -7.78
N ASP A 91 3.80 -6.29 -8.33
CA ASP A 91 5.09 -6.63 -8.88
C ASP A 91 6.14 -6.71 -7.76
N TYR A 92 6.35 -7.92 -7.23
CA TYR A 92 7.29 -8.15 -6.13
C TYR A 92 8.74 -7.81 -6.48
N ASP A 93 9.12 -7.81 -7.75
CA ASP A 93 10.48 -7.47 -8.17
C ASP A 93 10.71 -5.95 -8.15
N ARG A 94 9.64 -5.14 -8.11
CA ARG A 94 9.70 -3.69 -7.81
C ARG A 94 9.91 -3.42 -6.33
N VAL A 95 9.40 -4.28 -5.44
CA VAL A 95 9.34 -4.00 -4.01
C VAL A 95 10.75 -3.91 -3.43
N ARG A 96 11.01 -2.83 -2.69
CA ARG A 96 12.28 -2.61 -1.98
C ARG A 96 12.01 -2.34 -0.51
N ILE A 97 12.90 -2.82 0.34
CA ILE A 97 12.88 -2.59 1.78
C ILE A 97 14.09 -1.74 2.17
N ASP A 98 13.86 -0.63 2.84
CA ASP A 98 14.86 0.22 3.49
C ASP A 98 14.71 0.14 5.02
N GLU A 99 15.48 -0.73 5.66
CA GLU A 99 15.44 -0.94 7.13
C GLU A 99 16.20 0.14 7.93
N ARG A 100 16.73 1.19 7.28
CA ARG A 100 17.36 2.34 7.98
C ARG A 100 16.59 3.65 7.78
N ALA A 101 15.52 3.63 6.97
CA ALA A 101 14.65 4.75 6.65
C ALA A 101 15.38 6.10 6.51
N LEU A 102 16.46 6.13 5.70
CA LEU A 102 17.44 7.23 5.67
C LEU A 102 16.85 8.62 5.32
N ILE A 103 15.66 8.67 4.73
CA ILE A 103 15.01 9.90 4.26
C ILE A 103 13.85 10.31 5.21
N GLY A 104 13.58 9.55 6.27
CA GLY A 104 12.58 9.88 7.30
C GLY A 104 13.20 10.46 8.58
N PRO A 105 12.42 11.21 9.39
CA PRO A 105 12.91 11.75 10.65
C PRO A 105 13.18 10.61 11.67
N PRO A 106 14.44 10.41 12.12
CA PRO A 106 14.84 9.27 12.95
C PRO A 106 14.16 9.23 14.32
N GLN A 107 13.66 10.36 14.81
CA GLN A 107 13.11 10.48 16.15
C GLN A 107 11.81 9.69 16.33
N TRP A 108 11.06 9.48 15.23
CA TRP A 108 9.71 8.92 15.28
C TRP A 108 9.65 7.44 14.93
N ARG A 109 10.75 6.88 14.40
CA ARG A 109 10.88 5.47 13.99
C ARG A 109 9.68 4.93 13.18
N ILE A 110 9.09 5.78 12.34
CA ILE A 110 7.88 5.46 11.58
C ILE A 110 8.21 4.46 10.47
N CYS A 111 7.36 3.45 10.30
CA CYS A 111 7.31 2.61 9.13
C CYS A 111 6.38 3.26 8.09
N TYR A 112 6.83 3.42 6.85
CA TYR A 112 6.03 4.05 5.80
C TYR A 112 6.39 3.57 4.40
N VAL A 113 5.40 3.59 3.51
CA VAL A 113 5.58 3.27 2.10
C VAL A 113 5.77 4.52 1.25
N SER A 114 6.82 4.52 0.43
CA SER A 114 7.04 5.42 -0.70
C SER A 114 6.94 4.61 -1.99
N PHE A 115 5.75 4.56 -2.59
CA PHE A 115 5.48 3.82 -3.83
C PHE A 115 5.73 2.31 -3.69
N TYR A 116 6.80 1.73 -4.28
CA TYR A 116 7.19 0.33 -4.06
C TYR A 116 8.25 0.15 -2.97
N THR A 117 8.66 1.21 -2.28
CA THR A 117 9.67 1.14 -1.23
C THR A 117 9.05 1.22 0.15
N ILE A 118 9.24 0.19 0.98
CA ILE A 118 8.87 0.19 2.40
C ILE A 118 10.09 0.70 3.19
N ASN A 119 9.90 1.76 3.96
CA ASN A 119 10.93 2.36 4.81
C ASN A 119 10.61 2.03 6.26
N ALA A 120 11.52 1.36 6.96
CA ALA A 120 11.37 0.94 8.34
C ALA A 120 12.64 1.20 9.15
N TRP A 121 12.55 1.09 10.48
CA TRP A 121 13.67 1.22 11.41
C TRP A 121 13.99 -0.13 12.04
N GLY A 122 14.62 -1.02 11.27
CA GLY A 122 14.92 -2.41 11.66
C GLY A 122 14.00 -3.44 11.01
N LYS A 123 14.01 -4.66 11.57
CA LYS A 123 13.23 -5.80 11.04
C LYS A 123 11.74 -5.59 11.32
N MET A 124 10.91 -5.72 10.29
CA MET A 124 9.45 -5.70 10.41
C MET A 124 8.91 -7.06 10.87
N SER A 125 7.82 -7.04 11.63
CA SER A 125 7.02 -8.24 11.85
C SER A 125 6.26 -8.61 10.58
N PRO A 126 5.83 -9.89 10.41
CA PRO A 126 5.10 -10.30 9.22
C PRO A 126 3.78 -9.53 9.00
N ASP A 127 3.04 -9.24 10.06
CA ASP A 127 1.80 -8.46 10.00
C ASP A 127 2.04 -7.02 9.56
N LEU A 128 3.11 -6.38 10.05
CA LEU A 128 3.50 -5.04 9.60
C LEU A 128 3.92 -5.05 8.12
N LEU A 129 4.70 -6.05 7.69
CA LEU A 129 5.08 -6.17 6.28
C LEU A 129 3.84 -6.32 5.37
N ILE A 130 2.84 -7.08 5.80
CA ILE A 130 1.57 -7.23 5.06
C ILE A 130 0.82 -5.90 5.01
N HIS A 131 0.69 -5.20 6.14
CA HIS A 131 0.07 -3.87 6.22
C HIS A 131 0.69 -2.91 5.22
N GLU A 132 2.01 -2.75 5.26
CA GLU A 132 2.73 -1.85 4.35
C GLU A 132 2.60 -2.30 2.89
N THR A 133 2.55 -3.61 2.63
CA THR A 133 2.35 -4.11 1.27
C THR A 133 0.95 -3.78 0.73
N VAL A 134 -0.07 -3.64 1.59
CA VAL A 134 -1.37 -3.11 1.16
C VAL A 134 -1.24 -1.67 0.67
N HIS A 135 -0.39 -0.83 1.26
CA HIS A 135 -0.15 0.51 0.73
C HIS A 135 0.53 0.51 -0.64
N ILE A 136 1.42 -0.46 -0.91
CA ILE A 136 1.96 -0.67 -2.27
C ILE A 136 0.83 -1.06 -3.23
N TRP A 137 -0.04 -1.98 -2.84
CA TRP A 137 -1.22 -2.34 -3.65
C TRP A 137 -2.13 -1.12 -3.89
N GLN A 138 -2.40 -0.31 -2.87
CA GLN A 138 -3.18 0.93 -3.00
C GLN A 138 -2.52 1.90 -3.99
N PHE A 139 -1.20 2.03 -4.00
CA PHE A 139 -0.47 2.79 -5.01
C PHE A 139 -0.69 2.23 -6.42
N THR A 140 -0.64 0.90 -6.60
CA THR A 140 -0.87 0.28 -7.92
C THR A 140 -2.30 0.52 -8.42
N GLN A 141 -3.28 0.67 -7.53
CA GLN A 141 -4.68 0.96 -7.88
C GLN A 141 -4.95 2.47 -8.08
N LEU A 142 -4.52 3.30 -7.15
CA LEU A 142 -4.89 4.71 -7.02
C LEU A 142 -3.86 5.70 -7.56
N GLY A 143 -2.61 5.28 -7.75
CA GLY A 143 -1.50 6.21 -7.95
C GLY A 143 -1.15 6.95 -6.67
N SER A 144 -0.37 8.02 -6.76
CA SER A 144 0.19 8.70 -5.58
C SER A 144 -0.85 9.34 -4.65
N VAL A 145 -2.10 9.48 -5.11
CA VAL A 145 -3.24 9.90 -4.28
C VAL A 145 -3.47 8.99 -3.07
N TYR A 146 -2.96 7.75 -3.07
CA TYR A 146 -3.01 6.90 -1.87
C TYR A 146 -2.35 7.59 -0.66
N ILE A 147 -1.25 8.34 -0.86
CA ILE A 147 -0.47 8.98 0.22
C ILE A 147 -1.34 9.96 1.02
N PRO A 148 -1.90 11.04 0.43
CA PRO A 148 -2.72 11.97 1.20
C PRO A 148 -3.99 11.32 1.74
N ARG A 149 -4.56 10.30 1.06
CA ARG A 149 -5.74 9.58 1.55
C ARG A 149 -5.44 8.72 2.78
N ALA A 150 -4.29 8.04 2.81
CA ALA A 150 -3.85 7.24 3.95
C ALA A 150 -3.55 8.16 5.14
N LEU A 151 -2.81 9.25 4.93
CA LEU A 151 -2.57 10.25 5.98
C LEU A 151 -3.88 10.83 6.54
N ARG A 152 -4.83 11.19 5.67
CA ARG A 152 -6.15 11.67 6.12
C ARG A 152 -6.90 10.59 6.93
N ALA A 153 -6.77 9.32 6.55
CA ALA A 153 -7.37 8.21 7.30
C ALA A 153 -6.74 8.04 8.68
N GLN A 154 -5.41 8.14 8.80
CA GLN A 154 -4.69 8.08 10.08
C GLN A 154 -5.17 9.14 11.09
N TYR A 155 -5.48 10.35 10.61
CA TYR A 155 -5.98 11.45 11.45
C TYR A 155 -7.51 11.49 11.60
N SER A 156 -8.23 10.50 11.04
CA SER A 156 -9.68 10.41 11.21
C SER A 156 -10.05 9.84 12.59
N GLN A 157 -11.29 10.07 13.02
CA GLN A 157 -11.79 9.54 14.29
C GLN A 157 -11.68 8.00 14.39
N GLU A 158 -11.97 7.30 13.30
CA GLU A 158 -11.88 5.84 13.25
C GLU A 158 -10.42 5.35 13.10
N GLY A 159 -9.56 6.16 12.50
CA GLY A 159 -8.16 5.84 12.26
C GLY A 159 -8.00 4.46 11.60
N TYR A 160 -7.24 3.62 12.29
CA TYR A 160 -6.93 2.24 11.96
C TYR A 160 -8.05 1.24 12.30
N ASN A 161 -8.94 1.60 13.24
CA ASN A 161 -9.92 0.68 13.79
C ASN A 161 -11.00 0.36 12.75
N TYR A 162 -10.96 -0.86 12.19
CA TYR A 162 -11.95 -1.29 11.22
C TYR A 162 -13.21 -1.94 11.84
N GLY A 163 -13.41 -1.83 13.16
CA GLY A 163 -14.62 -2.32 13.85
C GLY A 163 -14.66 -3.83 14.13
N GLY A 164 -13.57 -4.56 13.83
CA GLY A 164 -13.41 -5.98 14.16
C GLY A 164 -14.40 -6.92 13.46
N ALA A 165 -14.41 -8.19 13.91
CA ALA A 165 -15.20 -9.26 13.32
C ALA A 165 -16.70 -8.93 13.11
N PRO A 166 -17.43 -8.28 14.04
CA PRO A 166 -18.84 -7.96 13.82
C PRO A 166 -19.08 -7.06 12.60
N ARG A 167 -18.23 -6.02 12.42
CA ARG A 167 -18.35 -5.10 11.28
C ARG A 167 -17.95 -5.80 9.99
N VAL A 168 -16.86 -6.56 10.00
CA VAL A 168 -16.38 -7.35 8.85
C VAL A 168 -17.44 -8.34 8.39
N ALA A 169 -18.02 -9.14 9.28
CA ALA A 169 -19.07 -10.10 8.96
C ALA A 169 -20.34 -9.42 8.41
N THR A 170 -20.78 -8.33 9.05
CA THR A 170 -21.96 -7.58 8.59
C THR A 170 -21.75 -7.00 7.20
N TRP A 171 -20.58 -6.44 6.92
CA TRP A 171 -20.27 -5.81 5.63
C TRP A 171 -20.06 -6.85 4.53
N ALA A 172 -19.39 -7.96 4.83
CA ALA A 172 -19.26 -9.09 3.91
C ALA A 172 -20.64 -9.64 3.52
N GLY A 173 -21.55 -9.82 4.49
CA GLY A 173 -22.92 -10.27 4.25
C GLY A 173 -23.77 -9.31 3.41
N ARG A 174 -23.37 -8.04 3.30
CA ARG A 174 -24.01 -7.01 2.46
C ARG A 174 -23.33 -6.84 1.10
N GLY A 175 -22.29 -7.62 0.79
CA GLY A 175 -21.55 -7.48 -0.45
C GLY A 175 -20.70 -6.21 -0.52
N ALA A 176 -20.27 -5.65 0.61
CA ALA A 176 -19.40 -4.49 0.65
C ALA A 176 -18.06 -4.74 -0.06
N LEU A 177 -17.40 -3.69 -0.51
CA LEU A 177 -16.07 -3.74 -1.10
C LEU A 177 -15.01 -3.37 -0.07
N LEU A 178 -13.79 -3.86 -0.25
CA LEU A 178 -12.63 -3.45 0.55
C LEU A 178 -12.43 -1.93 0.47
N GLN A 179 -12.77 -1.33 -0.67
CA GLN A 179 -12.70 0.12 -0.90
C GLN A 179 -13.70 0.94 -0.05
N ASP A 180 -14.68 0.30 0.59
CA ASP A 180 -15.60 0.96 1.52
C ASP A 180 -14.95 1.24 2.88
N PHE A 181 -13.83 0.56 3.18
CA PHE A 181 -12.96 0.88 4.31
C PHE A 181 -11.98 2.00 3.95
N ASN A 182 -11.58 2.79 4.93
CA ASN A 182 -10.49 3.76 4.71
C ASN A 182 -9.15 3.04 4.45
N LEU A 183 -8.14 3.73 3.92
CA LEU A 183 -6.91 3.07 3.46
C LEU A 183 -6.11 2.37 4.58
N GLU A 184 -6.13 2.89 5.80
CA GLU A 184 -5.47 2.24 6.95
C GLU A 184 -6.25 1.02 7.43
N GLN A 185 -7.58 1.14 7.49
CA GLN A 185 -8.47 0.03 7.82
C GLN A 185 -8.34 -1.13 6.82
N GLN A 186 -8.16 -0.85 5.53
CA GLN A 186 -7.89 -1.88 4.53
C GLN A 186 -6.59 -2.64 4.85
N ALA A 187 -5.53 -1.91 5.18
CA ALA A 187 -4.23 -2.49 5.49
C ALA A 187 -4.28 -3.37 6.76
N ASP A 188 -4.90 -2.85 7.82
CA ASP A 188 -5.07 -3.59 9.08
C ASP A 188 -6.01 -4.79 8.95
N LEU A 189 -7.07 -4.70 8.14
CA LEU A 189 -7.99 -5.83 7.91
C LEU A 189 -7.25 -7.00 7.25
N VAL A 190 -6.41 -6.72 6.26
CA VAL A 190 -5.62 -7.75 5.55
C VAL A 190 -4.53 -8.33 6.46
N ALA A 191 -3.86 -7.49 7.26
CA ALA A 191 -2.90 -7.95 8.25
C ALA A 191 -3.58 -8.85 9.32
N ASP A 192 -4.75 -8.45 9.81
CA ASP A 192 -5.51 -9.22 10.78
C ASP A 192 -6.08 -10.52 10.21
N TYR A 193 -6.45 -10.56 8.93
CA TYR A 193 -6.77 -11.82 8.25
C TYR A 193 -5.61 -12.82 8.33
N TRP A 194 -4.39 -12.37 8.03
CA TRP A 194 -3.20 -13.21 8.11
C TRP A 194 -2.98 -13.70 9.55
N ARG A 195 -3.09 -12.82 10.54
CA ARG A 195 -2.96 -13.18 11.97
C ARG A 195 -3.98 -14.24 12.36
N LEU A 196 -5.24 -14.02 12.02
CA LEU A 196 -6.33 -14.94 12.32
C LEU A 196 -6.11 -16.30 11.67
N SER A 197 -5.61 -16.35 10.43
CA SER A 197 -5.27 -17.59 9.72
C SER A 197 -4.15 -18.40 10.42
N ARG A 198 -3.37 -17.77 11.31
CA ARG A 198 -2.31 -18.37 12.12
C ARG A 198 -2.70 -18.59 13.58
N GLY A 199 -3.97 -18.37 13.93
CA GLY A 199 -4.43 -18.42 15.33
C GLY A 199 -3.90 -17.29 16.20
N ILE A 200 -3.38 -16.22 15.59
CA ILE A 200 -2.93 -15.02 16.29
C ILE A 200 -4.12 -14.07 16.41
N ARG A 201 -4.27 -13.45 17.58
CA ARG A 201 -5.35 -12.47 17.83
C ARG A 201 -5.19 -11.24 16.92
N PRO A 202 -6.26 -10.75 16.28
CA PRO A 202 -6.23 -9.51 15.51
C PRO A 202 -6.02 -8.28 16.42
N HIS A 203 -5.62 -7.15 15.82
CA HIS A 203 -5.52 -5.87 16.53
C HIS A 203 -6.89 -5.36 16.96
N TRP A 204 -7.91 -5.53 16.10
CA TRP A 204 -9.21 -4.88 16.28
C TRP A 204 -10.31 -5.86 16.69
N GLY A 205 -10.63 -5.87 17.98
CA GLY A 205 -11.71 -6.67 18.57
C GLY A 205 -11.37 -8.16 18.72
N PRO A 206 -12.24 -8.96 19.37
CA PRO A 206 -12.11 -10.41 19.36
C PRO A 206 -12.54 -10.97 18.00
N ALA A 207 -11.73 -11.84 17.41
CA ALA A 207 -12.10 -12.69 16.29
C ALA A 207 -11.52 -14.09 16.49
N GLY A 208 -12.22 -15.10 16.00
CA GLY A 208 -11.79 -16.49 16.04
C GLY A 208 -11.85 -17.16 14.66
N PRO A 209 -11.49 -18.44 14.57
CA PRO A 209 -11.48 -19.18 13.29
C PRO A 209 -12.82 -19.14 12.53
N ALA A 210 -13.94 -19.00 13.25
CA ALA A 210 -15.28 -18.87 12.66
C ALA A 210 -15.49 -17.57 11.86
N ASP A 211 -14.74 -16.51 12.17
CA ASP A 211 -14.82 -15.21 11.48
C ASP A 211 -13.96 -15.16 10.22
N LEU A 212 -13.01 -16.09 10.07
CA LEU A 212 -12.03 -16.11 8.98
C LEU A 212 -12.65 -16.03 7.57
N PRO A 213 -13.80 -16.67 7.26
CA PRO A 213 -14.44 -16.52 5.95
C PRO A 213 -14.84 -15.07 5.62
N ALA A 214 -15.27 -14.29 6.60
CA ALA A 214 -15.67 -12.90 6.39
C ALA A 214 -14.46 -12.00 6.09
N TYR A 215 -13.33 -12.25 6.73
CA TYR A 215 -12.06 -11.58 6.39
C TYR A 215 -11.54 -12.01 5.01
N ALA A 216 -11.60 -13.32 4.71
CA ALA A 216 -11.19 -13.86 3.43
C ALA A 216 -11.98 -13.26 2.26
N TYR A 217 -13.26 -12.95 2.46
CA TYR A 217 -14.10 -12.28 1.46
C TYR A 217 -13.49 -10.95 0.99
N PHE A 218 -12.94 -10.14 1.89
CA PHE A 218 -12.28 -8.87 1.53
C PHE A 218 -10.88 -9.07 0.96
N VAL A 219 -10.10 -10.01 1.50
CA VAL A 219 -8.73 -10.30 1.01
C VAL A 219 -8.74 -10.80 -0.43
N ARG A 220 -9.76 -11.59 -0.82
CA ARG A 220 -9.93 -12.03 -2.22
C ARG A 220 -10.13 -10.88 -3.21
N GLN A 221 -10.45 -9.68 -2.75
CA GLN A 221 -10.59 -8.50 -3.61
C GLN A 221 -9.25 -7.83 -3.95
N LEU A 222 -8.14 -8.27 -3.34
CA LEU A 222 -6.80 -7.79 -3.68
C LEU A 222 -6.33 -8.33 -5.04
N THR A 223 -6.80 -9.53 -5.40
CA THR A 223 -6.55 -10.18 -6.68
C THR A 223 -7.65 -9.86 -7.69
N PRO A 224 -7.30 -9.50 -8.95
CA PRO A 224 -8.28 -9.24 -10.01
C PRO A 224 -9.06 -10.47 -10.47
#